data_AF-A0AAJ4WAY6-F1
#
_entry.id   AF-A0AAJ4WAY6-F1
#
_cell.length_a   1.000
_cell.length_b   1.000
_cell.length_c   1.000
_cell.angle_alpha   90.00
_cell.angle_beta   90.00
_cell.angle_gamma   90.00
#
_symmetry.space_group_name_H-M   'P 1'
#
loop_
_entity.id
_entity.type
_entity.pdbx_description
1 polymer ?
#
loop_
_entity_poly.entity_id
_entity_poly.type
_entity_poly.pdbx_seq_one_letter_code
_entity_poly.pdbx_strand_id
1 'polypeptide(L)'
;MFTLESNEVKASVSLPDFNNSALAARAWADEVEQKLLIENQELATKALFHDAVAVAEDAISIAQAAKSLNTGRNRLCSFMRQKGWMTRKNEPYQSKIEAGLLDVKISKYNHPENGLQQSITTLVTGKGLTKLHTLFNEQRWLA
;
A
#
# COMPACT_ATOMS: atom_id res chain seq x y z
N MET A 1 -39.91 37.19 26.52
CA MET A 1 -38.61 37.88 26.55
C MET A 1 -37.58 36.89 27.11
N PHE A 2 -36.77 36.28 26.25
CA PHE A 2 -35.68 35.36 26.62
C PHE A 2 -34.36 36.06 26.33
N THR A 3 -33.58 36.38 27.36
CA THR A 3 -32.25 37.00 27.22
C THR A 3 -31.19 35.92 27.02
N LEU A 4 -30.54 35.93 25.85
CA LEU A 4 -29.37 35.11 25.54
C LEU A 4 -28.12 35.84 26.04
N GLU A 5 -27.48 35.33 27.09
CA GLU A 5 -26.14 35.75 27.47
C GLU A 5 -25.12 35.17 26.49
N SER A 6 -24.43 36.07 25.79
CA SER A 6 -23.36 35.76 24.85
C SER A 6 -22.08 35.45 25.63
N ASN A 7 -21.67 34.18 25.63
CA ASN A 7 -20.39 33.75 26.21
C ASN A 7 -19.27 33.97 25.18
N GLU A 8 -18.63 35.14 25.21
CA GLU A 8 -17.43 35.41 24.41
C GLU A 8 -16.20 34.78 25.09
N VAL A 9 -15.77 33.63 24.58
CA VAL A 9 -14.46 33.04 24.91
C VAL A 9 -13.37 33.88 24.22
N LYS A 10 -12.84 34.87 24.92
CA LYS A 10 -11.62 35.58 24.51
C LYS A 10 -10.43 34.62 24.60
N ALA A 11 -10.05 34.03 23.47
CA ALA A 11 -8.77 33.37 23.30
C ALA A 11 -7.66 34.43 23.32
N SER A 12 -7.08 34.67 24.49
CA SER A 12 -5.86 35.48 24.63
C SER A 12 -4.67 34.66 24.13
N VAL A 13 -4.26 34.87 22.88
CA VAL A 13 -2.97 34.41 22.39
C VAL A 13 -1.90 35.32 23.01
N SER A 14 -1.28 34.89 24.11
CA SER A 14 -0.16 35.61 24.72
C SER A 14 1.11 35.41 23.90
N LEU A 15 1.83 36.50 23.62
CA LEU A 15 3.15 36.45 22.99
C LEU A 15 4.13 35.61 23.85
N PRO A 16 5.02 34.79 23.23
CA PRO A 16 6.02 34.04 23.97
C PRO A 16 6.98 34.98 24.72
N ASP A 17 7.28 34.68 25.97
CA ASP A 17 8.25 35.41 26.77
C ASP A 17 9.69 35.03 26.35
N PHE A 18 10.35 35.94 25.63
CA PHE A 18 11.69 35.75 25.07
C PHE A 18 12.83 35.85 26.11
N ASN A 19 12.53 36.21 27.37
CA ASN A 19 13.55 36.43 28.40
C ASN A 19 13.91 35.17 29.18
N ASN A 20 13.29 34.02 28.86
CA ASN A 20 13.51 32.75 29.55
C ASN A 20 13.89 31.65 28.55
N SER A 21 15.20 31.50 28.31
CA SER A 21 15.76 30.49 27.41
C SER A 21 15.34 29.05 27.75
N ALA A 22 15.01 28.78 29.02
CA ALA A 22 14.52 27.47 29.47
C ALA A 22 13.10 27.15 28.97
N LEU A 23 12.24 28.16 28.78
CA LEU A 23 10.90 27.95 28.21
C LEU A 23 10.96 27.76 26.70
N ALA A 24 11.84 28.50 26.00
CA ALA A 24 12.07 28.32 24.57
C ALA A 24 12.63 26.92 24.24
N ALA A 25 13.54 26.40 25.08
CA ALA A 25 14.07 25.04 24.94
C ALA A 25 13.00 23.95 25.15
N ARG A 26 12.06 24.16 26.07
CA ARG A 26 10.92 23.25 26.29
C ARG A 26 9.93 23.25 25.12
N ALA A 27 9.56 24.43 24.62
CA ALA A 27 8.66 24.53 23.47
C ALA A 27 9.23 23.83 22.22
N TRP A 28 10.54 23.92 22.00
CA TRP A 28 11.20 23.20 20.91
C TRP A 28 11.21 21.69 21.12
N ALA A 29 11.41 21.21 22.35
CA ALA A 29 11.31 19.79 22.68
C ALA A 29 9.88 19.25 22.43
N ASP A 30 8.86 19.99 22.84
CA ASP A 30 7.45 19.62 22.63
C ASP A 30 7.11 19.55 21.14
N GLU A 31 7.59 20.49 20.32
CA GLU A 31 7.40 20.48 18.85
C GLU A 31 8.09 19.29 18.19
N VAL A 32 9.29 18.90 18.64
CA VAL A 32 10.03 17.75 18.13
C VAL A 32 9.31 16.46 18.49
N GLU A 33 8.84 16.33 19.74
CA GLU A 33 8.06 15.16 20.19
C GLU A 33 6.76 15.01 19.40
N GLN A 34 6.04 16.11 19.13
CA GLN A 34 4.83 16.07 18.31
C GLN A 34 5.11 15.61 16.88
N LYS A 35 6.18 16.09 16.24
CA LYS A 35 6.57 15.64 14.90
C LYS A 35 6.93 14.15 14.90
N LEU A 36 7.68 13.69 15.89
CA LEU A 36 8.05 12.29 16.03
C LEU A 36 6.83 11.38 16.25
N LEU A 37 5.82 11.85 16.99
CA LEU A 37 4.56 11.12 17.19
C LEU A 37 3.76 11.00 15.89
N ILE A 38 3.69 12.06 15.09
CA ILE A 38 3.02 12.04 13.77
C ILE A 38 3.74 11.07 12.82
N GLU A 39 5.07 11.14 12.74
CA GLU A 39 5.86 10.21 11.93
C GLU A 39 5.68 8.75 12.39
N ASN A 40 5.66 8.51 13.71
CA ASN A 40 5.43 7.17 14.26
C ASN A 40 4.02 6.65 13.95
N GLN A 41 2.99 7.51 13.93
CA GLN A 41 1.63 7.10 13.55
C GLN A 41 1.55 6.72 12.06
N GLU A 42 2.23 7.46 11.18
CA GLU A 42 2.33 7.10 9.77
C GLU A 42 3.10 5.79 9.56
N LEU A 43 4.19 5.59 10.30
CA LEU A 43 4.96 4.35 10.25
C LEU A 43 4.14 3.17 10.81
N ALA A 44 3.35 3.39 11.86
CA ALA A 44 2.49 2.36 12.44
C ALA A 44 1.41 1.91 11.46
N THR A 45 0.76 2.82 10.74
CA THR A 45 -0.24 2.44 9.73
C THR A 45 0.38 1.72 8.53
N LYS A 46 1.59 2.10 8.11
CA LYS A 46 2.38 1.37 7.11
C LYS A 46 2.75 -0.03 7.61
N ALA A 47 3.19 -0.14 8.86
CA ALA A 47 3.54 -1.41 9.49
C ALA A 47 2.33 -2.35 9.62
N LEU A 48 1.17 -1.83 10.05
CA LEU A 48 -0.07 -2.61 10.12
C LEU A 48 -0.54 -3.10 8.74
N PHE A 49 -0.36 -2.30 7.69
CA PHE A 49 -0.61 -2.75 6.32
C PHE A 49 0.38 -3.84 5.90
N HIS A 50 1.67 -3.70 6.24
CA HIS A 50 2.67 -4.72 5.98
C HIS A 50 2.40 -6.02 6.74
N ASP A 51 1.99 -5.96 8.00
CA ASP A 51 1.64 -7.12 8.81
C ASP A 51 0.34 -7.79 8.32
N ALA A 52 -0.69 -7.01 7.99
CA ALA A 52 -1.92 -7.53 7.41
C ALA A 52 -1.68 -8.21 6.04
N VAL A 53 -0.71 -7.72 5.27
CA VAL A 53 -0.30 -8.30 3.98
C VAL A 53 0.68 -9.47 4.18
N ALA A 54 1.47 -9.49 5.24
CA ALA A 54 2.42 -10.56 5.56
C ALA A 54 1.76 -11.79 6.19
N VAL A 55 0.68 -11.61 6.94
CA VAL A 55 -0.13 -12.71 7.51
C VAL A 55 -0.88 -13.50 6.42
N ALA A 56 -1.02 -12.94 5.21
CA ALA A 56 -1.48 -13.68 4.04
C ALA A 56 -0.30 -14.33 3.30
N GLU A 57 0.16 -15.48 3.80
CA GLU A 57 1.07 -16.39 3.08
C GLU A 57 0.48 -16.90 1.75
N ASP A 58 -0.80 -16.65 1.48
CA ASP A 58 -1.48 -17.07 0.26
C ASP A 58 -1.25 -16.10 -0.89
N ALA A 59 -0.44 -16.53 -1.85
CA ALA A 59 -0.32 -15.86 -3.14
C ALA A 59 -1.71 -15.75 -3.80
N ILE A 60 -2.09 -14.52 -4.17
CA ILE A 60 -3.43 -14.19 -4.64
C ILE A 60 -3.48 -14.27 -6.17
N SER A 61 -4.61 -14.71 -6.74
CA SER A 61 -4.78 -14.70 -8.20
C SER A 61 -4.74 -13.27 -8.78
N ILE A 62 -4.24 -13.11 -10.00
CA ILE A 62 -4.22 -11.80 -10.68
C ILE A 62 -5.61 -11.15 -10.75
N ALA A 63 -6.67 -11.94 -10.85
CA ALA A 63 -8.04 -11.44 -10.83
C ALA A 63 -8.42 -10.81 -9.49
N GLN A 64 -8.01 -11.43 -8.37
CA GLN A 64 -8.24 -10.87 -7.04
C GLN A 64 -7.32 -9.68 -6.76
N ALA A 65 -6.05 -9.71 -7.20
CA ALA A 65 -5.14 -8.57 -7.13
C ALA A 65 -5.67 -7.36 -7.94
N ALA A 66 -6.33 -7.60 -9.08
CA ALA A 66 -6.98 -6.54 -9.84
C ALA A 66 -8.15 -5.92 -9.06
N LYS A 67 -8.94 -6.73 -8.35
CA LYS A 67 -10.03 -6.24 -7.50
C LYS A 67 -9.50 -5.37 -6.35
N SER A 68 -8.42 -5.77 -5.67
CA SER A 68 -7.84 -4.97 -4.58
C SER A 68 -7.29 -3.62 -5.06
N LEU A 69 -6.81 -3.55 -6.31
CA LEU A 69 -6.35 -2.31 -6.94
C LEU A 69 -7.48 -1.50 -7.61
N ASN A 70 -8.75 -1.90 -7.46
CA ASN A 70 -9.91 -1.30 -8.13
C ASN A 70 -9.72 -1.13 -9.65
N THR A 71 -9.09 -2.14 -10.30
CA THR A 71 -8.80 -2.12 -11.74
C THR A 71 -9.33 -3.37 -12.44
N GLY A 72 -9.44 -3.30 -13.76
CA GLY A 72 -9.84 -4.45 -14.58
C GLY A 72 -8.70 -5.47 -14.73
N ARG A 73 -9.02 -6.76 -14.70
CA ARG A 73 -8.06 -7.87 -14.90
C ARG A 73 -7.20 -7.67 -16.14
N ASN A 74 -7.81 -7.36 -17.28
CA ASN A 74 -7.08 -7.20 -18.55
C ASN A 74 -6.13 -5.98 -18.52
N ARG A 75 -6.54 -4.89 -17.85
CA ARG A 75 -5.70 -3.69 -17.70
C ARG A 75 -4.48 -3.98 -16.83
N LEU A 76 -4.68 -4.70 -15.72
CA LEU A 76 -3.57 -5.13 -14.86
C LEU A 76 -2.62 -6.08 -15.60
N CYS A 77 -3.14 -7.08 -16.34
CA CYS A 77 -2.29 -7.98 -17.14
C CYS A 77 -1.47 -7.21 -18.19
N SER A 78 -2.08 -6.25 -18.88
CA SER A 78 -1.36 -5.41 -19.85
C SER A 78 -0.27 -4.57 -19.19
N PHE A 79 -0.55 -4.00 -18.01
CA PHE A 79 0.43 -3.25 -17.23
C PHE A 79 1.60 -4.12 -16.76
N MET A 80 1.32 -5.32 -16.23
CA MET A 80 2.34 -6.27 -15.82
C MET A 80 3.22 -6.72 -16.99
N ARG A 81 2.66 -6.87 -18.19
CA ARG A 81 3.43 -7.16 -19.42
C ARG A 81 4.31 -5.98 -19.82
N GLN A 82 3.79 -4.75 -19.76
CA GLN A 82 4.56 -3.54 -20.08
C GLN A 82 5.74 -3.35 -19.12
N LYS A 83 5.55 -3.66 -17.82
CA LYS A 83 6.58 -3.57 -16.79
C LYS A 83 7.55 -4.76 -16.77
N GLY A 84 7.38 -5.75 -17.65
CA GLY A 84 8.25 -6.93 -17.72
C GLY A 84 8.12 -7.85 -16.50
N TRP A 85 6.89 -8.04 -16.00
CA TRP A 85 6.61 -8.98 -14.92
C TRP A 85 6.15 -10.35 -15.44
N MET A 86 5.51 -10.35 -16.60
CA MET A 86 4.95 -11.54 -17.22
C MET A 86 5.16 -11.54 -18.74
N THR A 87 5.27 -12.73 -19.31
CA THR A 87 5.34 -12.99 -20.75
C THR A 87 3.95 -12.82 -21.40
N ARG A 88 3.88 -12.77 -22.74
CA ARG A 88 2.62 -12.75 -23.50
C ARG A 88 1.67 -13.91 -23.16
N LYS A 89 2.23 -15.06 -22.76
CA LYS A 89 1.49 -16.26 -22.31
C LYS A 89 1.04 -16.23 -20.84
N ASN A 90 1.23 -15.10 -20.14
CA ASN A 90 0.97 -14.92 -18.71
C ASN A 90 1.83 -15.77 -17.77
N GLU A 91 2.99 -16.21 -18.23
CA GLU A 91 4.01 -16.85 -17.41
C GLU A 91 4.86 -15.76 -16.72
N PRO A 92 5.22 -15.91 -15.44
CA PRO A 92 6.05 -14.93 -14.76
C PRO A 92 7.52 -15.11 -15.14
N TYR A 93 8.28 -14.01 -15.14
CA TYR A 93 9.73 -14.10 -15.33
C TYR A 93 10.41 -14.68 -14.10
N GLN A 94 11.41 -15.54 -14.33
CA GLN A 94 12.20 -16.18 -13.29
C GLN A 94 12.76 -15.17 -12.27
N SER A 95 13.29 -14.04 -12.73
CA SER A 95 13.82 -12.99 -11.86
C SER A 95 12.77 -12.37 -10.91
N LYS A 96 11.48 -12.43 -11.25
CA LYS A 96 10.38 -11.92 -10.41
C LYS A 96 9.91 -12.96 -9.40
N ILE A 97 10.04 -14.23 -9.74
CA ILE A 97 9.81 -15.35 -8.82
C ILE A 97 10.91 -15.36 -7.75
N GLU A 98 12.17 -15.23 -8.15
CA GLU A 98 13.32 -15.15 -7.23
C GLU A 98 13.25 -13.92 -6.32
N ALA A 99 12.74 -12.79 -6.84
CA ALA A 99 12.47 -11.60 -6.03
C ALA A 99 11.27 -11.76 -5.07
N GLY A 100 10.56 -12.90 -5.09
CA GLY A 100 9.40 -13.17 -4.26
C GLY A 100 8.19 -12.28 -4.56
N LEU A 101 8.09 -11.73 -5.77
CA LEU A 101 6.98 -10.86 -6.20
C LEU A 101 5.83 -11.65 -6.81
N LEU A 102 6.13 -12.77 -7.45
CA LEU A 102 5.18 -13.63 -8.13
C LEU A 102 5.45 -15.07 -7.72
N ASP A 103 4.38 -15.87 -7.74
CA ASP A 103 4.44 -17.31 -7.51
C ASP A 103 3.72 -18.05 -8.66
N VAL A 104 4.00 -19.34 -8.81
CA VAL A 104 3.49 -20.17 -9.91
C VAL A 104 2.75 -21.36 -9.35
N LYS A 105 1.47 -21.48 -9.72
CA LYS A 105 0.67 -22.68 -9.50
C LYS A 105 0.53 -23.47 -10.78
N ILE A 106 1.02 -24.70 -10.77
CA ILE A 106 0.80 -25.66 -11.86
C ILE A 106 -0.46 -26.46 -11.53
N SER A 107 -1.47 -26.35 -12.38
CA SER A 107 -2.70 -27.13 -12.29
C SER A 107 -2.73 -28.16 -13.41
N LYS A 108 -3.09 -29.40 -13.09
CA LYS A 108 -3.30 -30.46 -14.08
C LYS A 108 -4.79 -30.59 -14.33
N TYR A 109 -5.21 -30.66 -15.60
CA TYR A 109 -6.58 -30.98 -15.97
C TYR A 109 -6.59 -32.10 -17.00
N ASN A 110 -7.55 -33.02 -16.87
CA ASN A 110 -7.72 -34.09 -17.83
C ASN A 110 -8.70 -33.63 -18.90
N HIS A 111 -8.23 -33.51 -20.14
CA HIS A 111 -9.08 -33.23 -21.28
C HIS A 111 -9.57 -34.57 -21.87
N PRO A 112 -10.87 -34.73 -22.18
CA PRO A 112 -11.42 -36.00 -22.64
C PRO A 112 -10.80 -36.50 -23.96
N GLU A 113 -10.35 -35.60 -24.83
CA GLU A 113 -9.74 -35.94 -26.13
C GLU A 113 -8.20 -35.85 -26.15
N ASN A 114 -7.63 -34.88 -25.43
CA ASN A 114 -6.19 -34.54 -25.52
C ASN A 114 -5.38 -35.04 -24.31
N GLY A 115 -6.01 -35.81 -23.41
CA GLY A 115 -5.36 -36.38 -22.23
C GLY A 115 -4.98 -35.35 -21.17
N LEU A 116 -3.92 -35.65 -20.41
CA LEU A 116 -3.51 -34.87 -19.24
C LEU A 116 -2.78 -33.59 -19.65
N GLN A 117 -3.43 -32.43 -19.51
CA GLN A 117 -2.87 -31.13 -19.82
C GLN A 117 -2.47 -30.36 -18.54
N GLN A 118 -1.42 -29.56 -18.63
CA GLN A 118 -0.92 -28.74 -17.53
C GLN A 118 -1.13 -27.26 -17.86
N SER A 119 -1.66 -26.51 -16.90
CA SER A 119 -1.88 -25.07 -17.01
C SER A 119 -1.09 -24.36 -15.92
N ILE A 120 -0.31 -23.36 -16.33
CA ILE A 120 0.52 -22.54 -15.46
C ILE A 120 -0.27 -21.29 -15.12
N THR A 121 -0.56 -21.09 -13.83
CA THR A 121 -1.25 -19.90 -13.33
C THR A 121 -0.30 -19.07 -12.48
N THR A 122 -0.13 -17.80 -12.85
CA THR A 122 0.66 -16.84 -12.06
C THR A 122 -0.16 -16.28 -10.92
N LEU A 123 0.42 -16.31 -9.72
CA LEU A 123 -0.11 -15.73 -8.50
C LEU A 123 0.78 -14.54 -8.08
N VAL A 124 0.19 -13.58 -7.38
CA VAL A 124 0.86 -12.37 -6.89
C VAL A 124 1.00 -12.50 -5.38
N THR A 125 2.23 -12.38 -4.87
CA THR A 125 2.49 -12.42 -3.43
C THR A 125 2.12 -11.09 -2.76
N GLY A 126 2.05 -11.04 -1.43
CA GLY A 126 1.83 -9.79 -0.70
C GLY A 126 2.87 -8.70 -1.06
N LYS A 127 4.16 -9.08 -1.16
CA LYS A 127 5.23 -8.18 -1.61
C LYS A 127 5.03 -7.70 -3.05
N GLY A 128 4.62 -8.60 -3.94
CA GLY A 128 4.25 -8.27 -5.32
C GLY A 128 3.11 -7.26 -5.39
N LEU A 129 2.09 -7.44 -4.54
CA LEU A 129 0.92 -6.58 -4.50
C LEU A 129 1.26 -5.16 -4.02
N THR A 130 2.07 -5.03 -2.95
CA THR A 130 2.52 -3.70 -2.48
C THR A 130 3.31 -2.98 -3.57
N LYS A 131 4.22 -3.68 -4.25
CA LYS A 131 5.01 -3.08 -5.34
C LYS A 131 4.15 -2.70 -6.55
N LEU A 132 3.13 -3.50 -6.88
CA LEU A 132 2.15 -3.14 -7.91
C LEU A 132 1.36 -1.90 -7.50
N HIS A 133 0.93 -1.79 -6.24
CA HIS A 133 0.21 -0.62 -5.73
C HIS A 133 1.03 0.67 -5.87
N THR A 134 2.31 0.65 -5.46
CA THR A 134 3.22 1.79 -5.62
C THR A 134 3.35 2.20 -7.10
N LEU A 135 3.69 1.24 -7.97
CA LEU A 135 3.89 1.51 -9.40
C LEU A 135 2.60 1.98 -10.11
N PHE A 136 1.44 1.52 -9.64
CA PHE A 136 0.15 1.89 -10.23
C PHE A 136 -0.27 3.30 -9.80
N ASN A 137 -0.03 3.68 -8.54
CA ASN A 137 -0.30 5.04 -8.05
C ASN A 137 0.62 6.07 -8.71
N GLU A 138 1.90 5.75 -8.89
CA GLU A 138 2.86 6.60 -9.63
C GLU A 138 2.38 6.90 -11.06
N GLN A 139 1.87 5.89 -11.77
CA GLN A 139 1.33 6.11 -13.12
C GLN A 139 0.04 6.92 -13.14
N ARG A 140 -0.79 6.84 -12.10
CA ARG A 140 -2.03 7.61 -12.02
C ARG A 140 -1.78 9.10 -11.77
N TRP A 141 -0.64 9.46 -11.17
CA TRP A 141 -0.26 10.87 -10.96
C TRP A 141 0.37 11.51 -12.21
N LEU A 142 0.94 10.69 -13.10
CA LEU A 142 1.64 11.14 -14.31
C LEU A 142 0.73 11.21 -15.55
N ALA A 143 -0.54 10.83 -15.44
CA ALA A 143 -1.52 10.76 -16.52
C ALA A 143 -2.72 11.65 -16.24
#